data_AF-A0A125T1U8-F1
#
_entry.id   AF-A0A125T1U8-F1
#
_cell.length_a   1.000
_cell.length_b   1.000
_cell.length_c   1.000
_cell.angle_alpha   90.00
_cell.angle_beta   90.00
_cell.angle_gamma   90.00
#
_symmetry.space_group_name_H-M   'P 1'
#
loop_
_entity.id
_entity.type
_entity.pdbx_description
1 polymer ?
#
loop_
_entity_poly.entity_id
_entity_poly.type
_entity_poly.pdbx_seq_one_letter_code
_entity_poly.pdbx_strand_id
1 'polypeptide(L)'
;MNDYYRILSELPSTNYDEVVAYLRKELSVYLTEHYESQFENADVRHFNDNVNRNYMLYFDCTDDYSTDIYSRAARVVFIFAKAVLNPSKRNAYRLSQYAGSFKGIPQLEGYDKGHFVAHCNDGQLDQNIYPQLKELNRGLSAQGKLFRSMERYCQNNPGVFYFIRPIYSDLTCIPDKIDFGIFTKQCGLLLNRFDNRTIDIESPQSMFNFDNSIKDN
;
A
#
# COMPACT_ATOMS: atom_id res chain seq x y z
N MET A 1 -2.78 -12.48 -6.12
CA MET A 1 -1.99 -13.41 -5.29
C MET A 1 -1.25 -14.44 -6.13
N ASN A 2 -1.89 -15.04 -7.15
CA ASN A 2 -1.27 -16.07 -8.01
C ASN A 2 0.07 -15.67 -8.63
N ASP A 3 0.26 -14.43 -9.05
CA ASP A 3 1.52 -14.04 -9.70
C ASP A 3 2.68 -13.77 -8.73
N TYR A 4 2.40 -13.44 -7.46
CA TYR A 4 3.45 -13.42 -6.43
C TYR A 4 4.03 -14.82 -6.25
N TYR A 5 3.18 -15.86 -6.21
CA TYR A 5 3.64 -17.24 -6.12
C TYR A 5 4.49 -17.65 -7.32
N ARG A 6 4.12 -17.23 -8.54
CA ARG A 6 4.93 -17.47 -9.75
C ARG A 6 6.33 -16.87 -9.59
N ILE A 7 6.43 -15.57 -9.28
CA ILE A 7 7.71 -14.87 -9.10
C ILE A 7 8.55 -15.54 -7.99
N LEU A 8 7.92 -15.97 -6.91
CA LEU A 8 8.61 -16.65 -5.81
C LEU A 8 9.05 -18.08 -6.14
N SER A 9 8.35 -18.77 -7.05
CA SER A 9 8.73 -20.12 -7.48
C SER A 9 9.95 -20.13 -8.40
N GLU A 10 10.26 -18.98 -9.00
CA GLU A 10 11.36 -18.78 -9.94
C GLU A 10 12.58 -18.13 -9.25
N LEU A 11 12.60 -18.06 -7.90
CA LEU A 11 13.70 -17.43 -7.19
C LEU A 11 15.02 -18.16 -7.51
N PRO A 12 16.08 -17.40 -7.82
CA PRO A 12 17.38 -18.01 -8.07
C PRO A 12 17.90 -18.68 -6.80
N SER A 13 18.58 -19.82 -6.95
CA SER A 13 19.28 -20.50 -5.86
C SER A 13 20.60 -19.79 -5.53
N THR A 14 20.50 -18.52 -5.12
CA THR A 14 21.62 -17.61 -4.93
C THR A 14 21.58 -16.92 -3.56
N ASN A 15 22.53 -16.02 -3.30
CA ASN A 15 22.57 -15.28 -2.04
C ASN A 15 21.42 -14.25 -1.94
N TYR A 16 21.17 -13.76 -0.71
CA TYR A 16 20.04 -12.87 -0.41
C TYR A 16 19.96 -11.63 -1.31
N ASP A 17 21.08 -10.97 -1.57
CA ASP A 17 21.11 -9.72 -2.33
C ASP A 17 20.76 -9.95 -3.81
N GLU A 18 21.20 -11.06 -4.38
CA GLU A 18 20.82 -11.46 -5.74
C GLU A 18 19.33 -11.81 -5.85
N VAL A 19 18.78 -12.48 -4.84
CA VAL A 19 17.33 -12.76 -4.78
C VAL A 19 16.54 -11.45 -4.65
N VAL A 20 16.99 -10.50 -3.83
CA VAL A 20 16.36 -9.18 -3.71
C VAL A 20 16.44 -8.40 -5.03
N ALA A 21 17.56 -8.47 -5.75
CA ALA A 21 17.71 -7.84 -7.06
C ALA A 21 16.73 -8.45 -8.08
N TYR A 22 16.59 -9.78 -8.10
CA TYR A 22 15.61 -10.48 -8.90
C TYR A 22 14.17 -10.05 -8.55
N LEU A 23 13.81 -10.07 -7.27
CA LEU A 23 12.49 -9.66 -6.80
C LEU A 23 12.16 -8.22 -7.20
N ARG A 24 13.10 -7.28 -7.03
CA ARG A 24 12.90 -5.88 -7.45
C ARG A 24 12.60 -5.79 -8.94
N LYS A 25 13.37 -6.50 -9.76
CA LYS A 25 13.16 -6.50 -11.22
C LYS A 25 11.78 -7.07 -11.57
N GLU A 26 11.51 -8.30 -11.20
CA GLU A 26 10.29 -9.00 -11.62
C GLU A 26 9.02 -8.38 -11.03
N LEU A 27 9.06 -7.97 -9.76
CA LEU A 27 7.93 -7.26 -9.16
C LEU A 27 7.72 -5.90 -9.79
N SER A 28 8.77 -5.14 -10.16
CA SER A 28 8.57 -3.83 -10.78
C SER A 28 7.82 -3.93 -12.11
N VAL A 29 8.20 -4.89 -12.94
CA VAL A 29 7.56 -5.14 -14.24
C VAL A 29 6.11 -5.53 -14.02
N TYR A 30 5.89 -6.60 -13.24
CA TYR A 30 4.54 -7.12 -13.00
C TYR A 30 3.60 -6.07 -12.38
N LEU A 31 4.05 -5.35 -11.36
CA LEU A 31 3.20 -4.39 -10.66
C LEU A 31 2.88 -3.16 -11.51
N THR A 32 3.82 -2.72 -12.34
CA THR A 32 3.61 -1.61 -13.27
C THR A 32 2.62 -2.01 -14.36
N GLU A 33 2.88 -3.11 -15.07
CA GLU A 33 1.99 -3.60 -16.14
C GLU A 33 0.58 -3.87 -15.62
N HIS A 34 0.46 -4.47 -14.44
CA HIS A 34 -0.83 -4.73 -13.85
C HIS A 34 -1.58 -3.42 -13.55
N TYR A 35 -0.91 -2.42 -12.98
CA TYR A 35 -1.55 -1.13 -12.70
C TYR A 35 -1.95 -0.40 -14.00
N GLU A 36 -1.07 -0.36 -14.99
CA GLU A 36 -1.33 0.28 -16.29
C GLU A 36 -2.47 -0.40 -17.05
N SER A 37 -2.65 -1.71 -16.88
CA SER A 37 -3.80 -2.44 -17.43
C SER A 37 -5.14 -2.07 -16.79
N GLN A 38 -5.12 -1.50 -15.57
CA GLN A 38 -6.30 -1.11 -14.81
C GLN A 38 -6.69 0.36 -15.03
N PHE A 39 -5.72 1.22 -15.35
CA PHE A 39 -5.94 2.66 -15.44
C PHE A 39 -5.39 3.20 -16.76
N GLU A 40 -6.32 3.54 -17.66
CA GLU A 40 -6.00 4.14 -18.96
C GLU A 40 -5.11 5.37 -18.80
N ASN A 41 -4.10 5.55 -19.66
CA ASN A 41 -3.17 6.70 -19.61
C ASN A 41 -2.40 6.86 -18.29
N ALA A 42 -2.18 5.77 -17.53
CA ALA A 42 -1.25 5.79 -16.41
C ALA A 42 0.17 6.15 -16.87
N ASP A 43 0.79 7.07 -16.14
CA ASP A 43 2.18 7.48 -16.32
C ASP A 43 2.95 7.08 -15.06
N VAL A 44 3.30 5.80 -14.98
CA VAL A 44 4.00 5.26 -13.82
C VAL A 44 5.49 5.62 -13.92
N ARG A 45 5.93 6.47 -13.00
CA ARG A 45 7.34 6.87 -12.86
C ARG A 45 7.88 6.39 -11.54
N HIS A 46 9.17 6.07 -11.51
CA HIS A 46 9.85 5.74 -10.26
C HIS A 46 10.75 6.88 -9.81
N PHE A 47 10.73 7.15 -8.52
CA PHE A 47 11.52 8.16 -7.87
C PHE A 47 12.45 7.49 -6.87
N ASN A 48 13.74 7.79 -7.00
CA ASN A 48 14.74 7.53 -5.98
C ASN A 48 15.38 8.87 -5.63
N ASP A 49 14.64 9.69 -4.88
CA ASP A 49 15.04 11.06 -4.60
C ASP A 49 16.15 11.07 -3.53
N ASN A 50 17.39 10.90 -3.99
CA ASN A 50 18.70 10.92 -3.32
C ASN A 50 19.38 9.57 -3.11
N VAL A 51 20.71 9.61 -3.25
CA VAL A 51 21.73 8.56 -3.01
C VAL A 51 21.60 7.84 -1.65
N ASN A 52 20.75 8.35 -0.74
CA ASN A 52 20.59 7.87 0.63
C ASN A 52 19.19 7.34 0.99
N ARG A 53 18.19 7.30 0.09
CA ARG A 53 16.89 6.71 0.43
C ARG A 53 16.99 5.18 0.42
N ASN A 54 16.58 4.56 1.53
CA ASN A 54 16.47 3.10 1.64
C ASN A 54 15.21 2.53 0.96
N TYR A 55 14.52 3.35 0.16
CA TYR A 55 13.33 2.94 -0.58
C TYR A 55 13.23 3.65 -1.92
N MET A 56 12.54 3.01 -2.85
CA MET A 56 12.20 3.48 -4.18
C MET A 56 10.68 3.42 -4.32
N LEU A 57 10.10 4.52 -4.80
CA LEU A 57 8.66 4.70 -4.90
C LEU A 57 8.27 4.75 -6.38
N TYR A 58 7.25 4.00 -6.75
CA TYR A 58 6.61 4.04 -8.07
C TYR A 58 5.31 4.81 -7.91
N PHE A 59 5.09 5.80 -8.76
CA PHE A 59 4.04 6.79 -8.63
C PHE A 59 3.36 6.98 -9.97
N ASP A 60 2.04 7.00 -9.97
CA ASP A 60 1.25 7.43 -11.12
C ASP A 60 1.23 8.95 -11.12
N CYS A 61 1.92 9.54 -12.10
CA CYS A 61 2.02 10.98 -12.27
C CYS A 61 0.85 11.56 -13.07
N THR A 62 -0.09 10.74 -13.53
CA THR A 62 -1.29 11.24 -14.19
C THR A 62 -2.22 11.85 -13.16
N ASP A 63 -2.32 13.17 -13.17
CA ASP A 63 -3.13 13.97 -12.25
C ASP A 63 -4.12 14.81 -13.05
N ASP A 64 -5.37 14.79 -12.64
CA ASP A 64 -6.39 15.72 -13.10
C ASP A 64 -6.46 16.88 -12.09
N TYR A 65 -6.11 18.08 -12.54
CA TYR A 65 -6.13 19.30 -11.72
C TYR A 65 -7.54 19.74 -11.26
N SER A 66 -8.57 18.94 -11.55
CA SER A 66 -9.89 19.08 -10.97
C SER A 66 -9.85 19.12 -9.43
N THR A 67 -10.70 19.95 -8.83
CA THR A 67 -10.88 19.99 -7.38
C THR A 67 -11.84 18.91 -6.87
N ASP A 68 -12.35 18.05 -7.75
CA ASP A 68 -13.19 16.91 -7.39
C ASP A 68 -12.34 15.81 -6.76
N ILE A 69 -12.72 15.34 -5.57
CA ILE A 69 -12.01 14.24 -4.88
C ILE A 69 -12.12 12.90 -5.62
N TYR A 70 -13.08 12.78 -6.55
CA TYR A 70 -13.23 11.63 -7.44
C TYR A 70 -12.41 11.76 -8.72
N SER A 71 -11.77 12.90 -8.97
CA SER A 71 -10.83 13.05 -10.08
C SER A 71 -9.60 12.17 -9.86
N ARG A 72 -8.88 11.92 -10.96
CA ARG A 72 -7.64 11.16 -10.89
C ARG A 72 -6.60 11.94 -10.12
N ALA A 73 -6.24 11.44 -8.95
CA ALA A 73 -5.18 12.01 -8.13
C ALA A 73 -3.85 11.29 -8.38
N ALA A 74 -2.78 12.06 -8.47
CA ALA A 74 -1.43 11.52 -8.46
C ALA A 74 -1.21 10.67 -7.19
N ARG A 75 -0.74 9.42 -7.33
CA ARG A 75 -0.73 8.45 -6.23
C ARG A 75 0.37 7.40 -6.34
N VAL A 76 0.75 6.84 -5.20
CA VAL A 76 1.72 5.74 -5.14
C VAL A 76 1.12 4.49 -5.74
N VAL A 77 1.86 3.81 -6.60
CA VAL A 77 1.50 2.49 -7.16
C VAL A 77 2.08 1.37 -6.29
N PHE A 78 3.37 1.46 -5.98
CA PHE A 78 4.03 0.57 -5.02
C PHE A 78 5.36 1.16 -4.55
N ILE A 79 5.89 0.61 -3.46
CA ILE A 79 7.17 0.97 -2.87
C ILE A 79 8.01 -0.28 -2.67
N PHE A 80 9.30 -0.18 -2.98
CA PHE A 80 10.33 -1.14 -2.61
C PHE A 80 11.26 -0.52 -1.58
N ALA A 81 11.42 -1.17 -0.44
CA ALA A 81 12.19 -0.65 0.66
C ALA A 81 13.15 -1.70 1.25
N LYS A 82 14.22 -1.21 1.85
CA LYS A 82 15.13 -1.94 2.71
C LYS A 82 14.92 -1.43 4.12
N ALA A 83 14.61 -2.32 5.05
CA ALA A 83 14.38 -1.92 6.43
C ALA A 83 15.65 -1.33 7.03
N VAL A 84 15.55 -0.14 7.62
CA VAL A 84 16.64 0.53 8.32
C VAL A 84 16.10 1.01 9.65
N LEU A 85 16.90 0.91 10.70
CA LEU A 85 16.52 1.46 11.99
C LEU A 85 16.71 2.98 11.94
N ASN A 86 15.62 3.73 12.05
CA ASN A 86 15.68 5.18 12.27
C ASN A 86 15.23 5.49 13.71
N PRO A 87 16.17 5.75 14.63
CA PRO A 87 15.86 6.03 16.04
C PRO A 87 15.37 7.47 16.28
N SER A 88 15.32 8.32 15.24
CA SER A 88 14.93 9.72 15.41
C SER A 88 13.45 9.87 15.81
N LYS A 89 13.17 10.85 16.67
CA LYS A 89 11.80 11.18 17.05
C LYS A 89 11.06 11.81 15.87
N ARG A 90 9.87 11.27 15.58
CA ARG A 90 8.96 11.78 14.56
C ARG A 90 8.61 13.24 14.79
N ASN A 91 8.82 14.09 13.79
CA ASN A 91 8.47 15.51 13.87
C ASN A 91 6.98 15.74 13.53
N ALA A 92 6.14 15.77 14.56
CA ALA A 92 4.68 15.95 14.44
C ALA A 92 4.26 17.27 13.77
N TYR A 93 5.07 18.32 13.87
CA TYR A 93 4.78 19.62 13.26
C TYR A 93 4.89 19.58 11.73
N ARG A 94 5.86 18.84 11.18
CA ARG A 94 5.99 18.72 9.71
C ARG A 94 4.83 17.94 9.10
N LEU A 95 4.23 16.98 9.82
CA LEU A 95 3.10 16.17 9.34
C LEU A 95 1.81 16.94 9.08
N SER A 96 1.57 18.04 9.80
CA SER A 96 0.38 18.86 9.56
C SER A 96 0.47 19.62 8.23
N GLN A 97 1.68 19.77 7.66
CA GLN A 97 1.92 20.55 6.45
C GLN A 97 1.80 19.75 5.14
N TYR A 98 1.93 18.42 5.18
CA TYR A 98 1.85 17.56 3.98
C TYR A 98 0.47 16.89 3.85
N ALA A 99 -0.05 16.77 2.62
CA ALA A 99 -1.37 16.20 2.29
C ALA A 99 -2.61 16.95 2.83
N GLY A 100 -2.47 18.24 3.21
CA GLY A 100 -3.61 19.07 3.64
C GLY A 100 -4.32 18.58 4.91
N SER A 101 -5.45 19.19 5.29
CA SER A 101 -6.24 18.73 6.42
C SER A 101 -7.26 17.69 5.98
N PHE A 102 -7.30 16.51 6.61
CA PHE A 102 -8.39 15.55 6.41
C PHE A 102 -9.67 15.96 7.17
N LYS A 103 -9.54 16.87 8.14
CA LYS A 103 -10.68 17.35 8.93
C LYS A 103 -11.66 18.12 8.04
N GLY A 104 -12.92 17.73 8.06
CA GLY A 104 -14.00 18.39 7.32
C GLY A 104 -14.16 17.89 5.87
N ILE A 105 -13.41 16.86 5.47
CA ILE A 105 -13.57 16.19 4.17
C ILE A 105 -14.31 14.87 4.41
N PRO A 106 -15.60 14.74 4.04
CA PRO A 106 -16.41 13.57 4.35
C PRO A 106 -15.79 12.24 3.90
N GLN A 107 -15.18 12.20 2.71
CA GLN A 107 -14.55 11.00 2.14
C GLN A 107 -13.29 10.55 2.91
N LEU A 108 -12.71 11.44 3.72
CA LEU A 108 -11.53 11.15 4.55
C LEU A 108 -11.90 10.99 6.02
N GLU A 109 -13.20 10.99 6.36
CA GLU A 109 -13.66 10.61 7.68
C GLU A 109 -13.31 9.13 7.95
N GLY A 110 -12.85 8.83 9.16
CA GLY A 110 -12.34 7.49 9.49
C GLY A 110 -10.90 7.20 9.04
N TYR A 111 -10.26 8.09 8.27
CA TYR A 111 -8.87 7.94 7.82
C TYR A 111 -7.87 8.75 8.66
N ASP A 112 -6.66 8.23 8.77
CA ASP A 112 -5.47 8.94 9.21
C ASP A 112 -4.54 9.20 8.01
N LYS A 113 -3.58 10.11 8.19
CA LYS A 113 -2.40 10.23 7.33
C LYS A 113 -1.44 9.06 7.59
N GLY A 114 -1.68 7.96 6.89
CA GLY A 114 -0.82 6.78 6.87
C GLY A 114 0.52 7.07 6.21
N HIS A 115 1.50 6.21 6.46
CA HIS A 115 2.78 6.23 5.78
C HIS A 115 2.98 4.87 5.13
N PHE A 116 3.41 4.83 3.87
CA PHE A 116 3.76 3.55 3.27
C PHE A 116 5.04 3.03 3.94
N VAL A 117 6.13 3.78 3.85
CA VAL A 117 7.34 3.54 4.66
C VAL A 117 7.15 4.21 6.01
N ALA A 118 7.12 3.42 7.08
CA ALA A 118 7.02 3.97 8.43
C ALA A 118 8.21 4.89 8.75
N HIS A 119 7.99 5.95 9.54
CA HIS A 119 9.05 6.88 9.95
C HIS A 119 10.25 6.19 10.61
N CYS A 120 9.98 5.19 11.44
CA CYS A 120 11.00 4.34 12.08
C CYS A 120 11.83 3.52 11.08
N ASN A 121 11.37 3.39 9.84
CA ASN A 121 12.04 2.75 8.71
C ASN A 121 12.54 3.78 7.69
N ASP A 122 12.79 5.01 8.13
CA ASP A 122 13.30 6.13 7.31
C ASP A 122 12.31 6.70 6.28
N GLY A 123 11.02 6.47 6.49
CA GLY A 123 9.96 7.04 5.66
C GLY A 123 9.85 8.56 5.82
N GLN A 124 9.90 9.28 4.69
CA GLN A 124 9.74 10.73 4.63
C GLN A 124 8.25 11.11 4.57
N LEU A 125 7.93 12.42 4.60
CA LEU A 125 6.56 12.95 4.71
C LEU A 125 5.95 13.39 3.38
N ASP A 126 6.70 13.28 2.28
CA ASP A 126 6.34 13.75 0.94
C ASP A 126 5.33 12.80 0.25
N GLN A 127 5.75 12.15 -0.84
CA GLN A 127 4.95 11.21 -1.63
C GLN A 127 4.56 9.93 -0.85
N ASN A 128 5.07 9.78 0.38
CA ASN A 128 4.91 8.61 1.23
C ASN A 128 3.63 8.64 2.10
N ILE A 129 2.83 9.71 2.05
CA ILE A 129 1.58 9.84 2.83
C ILE A 129 0.37 9.44 1.98
N TYR A 130 -0.57 8.71 2.58
CA TYR A 130 -1.84 8.36 1.95
C TYR A 130 -2.96 8.26 2.99
N PRO A 131 -4.25 8.29 2.57
CA PRO A 131 -5.37 7.98 3.43
C PRO A 131 -5.35 6.51 3.88
N GLN A 132 -5.08 6.28 5.16
CA GLN A 132 -5.09 4.94 5.76
C GLN A 132 -6.18 4.83 6.83
N LEU A 133 -6.99 3.77 6.78
CA LEU A 133 -8.07 3.55 7.73
C LEU A 133 -7.53 3.55 9.17
N LYS A 134 -8.16 4.32 10.08
CA LYS A 134 -7.68 4.48 11.48
C LYS A 134 -7.49 3.15 12.19
N GLU A 135 -8.44 2.24 12.02
CA GLU A 135 -8.41 0.91 12.63
C GLU A 135 -7.20 0.08 12.19
N LEU A 136 -6.77 0.24 10.94
CA LEU A 136 -5.58 -0.39 10.37
C LEU A 136 -4.31 0.33 10.84
N ASN A 137 -4.21 1.65 10.59
CA ASN A 137 -3.02 2.46 10.88
C ASN A 137 -2.62 2.43 12.37
N ARG A 138 -3.59 2.49 13.27
CA ARG A 138 -3.37 2.54 14.72
C ARG A 138 -3.29 1.16 15.36
N GLY A 139 -3.56 0.09 14.60
CA GLY A 139 -3.51 -1.28 15.10
C GLY A 139 -4.65 -1.66 16.04
N LEU A 140 -5.85 -1.12 15.81
CA LEU A 140 -7.01 -1.33 16.69
C LEU A 140 -7.80 -2.59 16.31
N SER A 141 -7.87 -2.92 15.02
CA SER A 141 -8.47 -4.15 14.51
C SER A 141 -7.50 -5.34 14.50
N ALA A 142 -8.00 -6.56 14.26
CA ALA A 142 -7.14 -7.74 14.11
C ALA A 142 -6.12 -7.57 12.96
N GLN A 143 -6.59 -7.09 11.80
CA GLN A 143 -5.73 -6.80 10.66
C GLN A 143 -4.77 -5.62 10.95
N GLY A 144 -5.22 -4.61 11.70
CA GLY A 144 -4.36 -3.52 12.18
C GLY A 144 -3.22 -4.01 13.07
N LYS A 145 -3.50 -4.92 14.01
CA LYS A 145 -2.47 -5.51 14.88
C LYS A 145 -1.43 -6.26 14.06
N LEU A 146 -1.86 -7.00 13.04
CA LEU A 146 -0.97 -7.70 12.11
C LEU A 146 -0.14 -6.73 11.27
N PHE A 147 -0.77 -5.70 10.68
CA PHE A 147 -0.10 -4.64 9.91
C PHE A 147 1.02 -4.00 10.74
N ARG A 148 0.69 -3.56 11.96
CA ARG A 148 1.67 -3.01 12.89
C ARG A 148 2.77 -4.00 13.28
N SER A 149 2.44 -5.30 13.34
CA SER A 149 3.42 -6.35 13.63
C SER A 149 4.39 -6.55 12.48
N MET A 150 3.94 -6.47 11.24
CA MET A 150 4.80 -6.51 10.05
C MET A 150 5.74 -5.30 10.01
N GLU A 151 5.25 -4.10 10.33
CA GLU A 151 6.13 -2.92 10.45
C GLU A 151 7.17 -3.08 11.57
N ARG A 152 6.77 -3.61 12.74
CA ARG A 152 7.71 -3.94 13.83
C ARG A 152 8.72 -5.00 13.43
N TYR A 153 8.33 -6.00 12.62
CA TYR A 153 9.26 -6.97 12.09
C TYR A 153 10.36 -6.29 11.27
N CYS A 154 9.99 -5.38 10.36
CA CYS A 154 10.97 -4.60 9.59
C CYS A 154 11.89 -3.79 10.52
N GLN A 155 11.34 -3.08 11.52
CA GLN A 155 12.13 -2.32 12.50
C GLN A 155 13.17 -3.19 13.22
N ASN A 156 12.77 -4.39 13.64
CA ASN A 156 13.61 -5.31 14.40
C ASN A 156 14.57 -6.13 13.52
N ASN A 157 14.41 -6.08 12.21
CA ASN A 157 15.25 -6.83 11.27
C ASN A 157 15.84 -5.90 10.18
N PRO A 158 16.73 -4.96 10.53
CA PRO A 158 17.39 -4.13 9.54
C PRO A 158 18.05 -4.95 8.42
N GLY A 159 17.97 -4.41 7.21
CA GLY A 159 18.47 -4.98 5.98
C GLY A 159 17.46 -5.83 5.21
N VAL A 160 16.31 -6.21 5.79
CA VAL A 160 15.30 -6.98 5.04
C VAL A 160 14.65 -6.14 3.95
N PHE A 161 14.49 -6.74 2.78
CA PHE A 161 13.69 -6.20 1.70
C PHE A 161 12.20 -6.36 2.01
N TYR A 162 11.43 -5.31 1.76
CA TYR A 162 9.98 -5.35 1.82
C TYR A 162 9.38 -4.46 0.74
N PHE A 163 8.12 -4.72 0.41
CA PHE A 163 7.35 -3.91 -0.51
C PHE A 163 5.97 -3.63 0.05
N ILE A 164 5.42 -2.50 -0.38
CA ILE A 164 4.04 -2.11 -0.08
C ILE A 164 3.38 -1.71 -1.40
N ARG A 165 2.21 -2.27 -1.66
CA ARG A 165 1.44 -1.99 -2.87
C ARG A 165 0.01 -1.61 -2.47
N PRO A 166 -0.35 -0.31 -2.49
CA PRO A 166 -1.74 0.09 -2.51
C PRO A 166 -2.47 -0.47 -3.74
N ILE A 167 -3.73 -0.84 -3.56
CA ILE A 167 -4.61 -1.35 -4.61
C ILE A 167 -5.82 -0.44 -4.69
N TYR A 168 -6.09 0.07 -5.88
CA TYR A 168 -7.17 1.01 -6.15
C TYR A 168 -8.20 0.36 -7.06
N SER A 169 -9.47 0.67 -6.84
CA SER A 169 -10.61 0.30 -7.69
C SER A 169 -11.24 1.50 -8.39
N ASP A 170 -10.85 2.71 -8.00
CA ASP A 170 -11.31 3.97 -8.57
C ASP A 170 -10.14 4.92 -8.85
N LEU A 171 -10.42 6.17 -9.20
CA LEU A 171 -9.43 7.19 -9.56
C LEU A 171 -8.91 7.99 -8.35
N THR A 172 -9.46 7.76 -7.15
CA THR A 172 -9.10 8.52 -5.95
C THR A 172 -7.68 8.18 -5.45
N CYS A 173 -7.12 9.00 -4.57
CA CYS A 173 -5.89 8.68 -3.87
C CYS A 173 -6.07 7.70 -2.69
N ILE A 174 -7.29 7.21 -2.44
CA ILE A 174 -7.64 6.32 -1.32
C ILE A 174 -7.56 4.87 -1.79
N PRO A 175 -6.57 4.07 -1.38
CA PRO A 175 -6.52 2.66 -1.75
C PRO A 175 -7.65 1.88 -1.08
N ASP A 176 -8.21 0.91 -1.79
CA ASP A 176 -9.15 -0.07 -1.25
C ASP A 176 -8.46 -1.07 -0.34
N LYS A 177 -7.27 -1.50 -0.76
CA LYS A 177 -6.48 -2.53 -0.07
C LYS A 177 -5.00 -2.22 -0.13
N ILE A 178 -4.24 -2.88 0.72
CA ILE A 178 -2.78 -2.72 0.80
C ILE A 178 -2.16 -4.12 0.87
N ASP A 179 -1.36 -4.47 -0.13
CA ASP A 179 -0.45 -5.60 -0.03
C ASP A 179 0.82 -5.15 0.69
N PHE A 180 1.23 -5.90 1.72
CA PHE A 180 2.49 -5.71 2.42
C PHE A 180 3.26 -7.02 2.40
N GLY A 181 4.38 -7.05 1.68
CA GLY A 181 5.27 -8.20 1.56
C GLY A 181 6.63 -7.95 2.19
N ILE A 182 7.15 -8.91 2.97
CA ILE A 182 8.48 -8.88 3.57
C ILE A 182 9.24 -10.12 3.14
N PHE A 183 10.40 -9.93 2.50
CA PHE A 183 11.29 -11.03 2.14
C PHE A 183 12.32 -11.25 3.26
N THR A 184 12.14 -12.33 4.01
CA THR A 184 12.93 -12.64 5.20
C THR A 184 14.34 -13.11 4.84
N LYS A 185 15.28 -12.98 5.77
CA LYS A 185 16.67 -13.47 5.57
C LYS A 185 16.75 -14.98 5.37
N GLN A 186 15.70 -15.71 5.73
CA GLN A 186 15.53 -17.14 5.49
C GLN A 186 14.95 -17.45 4.09
N CYS A 187 14.93 -16.45 3.20
CA CYS A 187 14.41 -16.54 1.84
C CYS A 187 12.92 -16.92 1.75
N GLY A 188 12.12 -16.54 2.74
CA GLY A 188 10.67 -16.69 2.73
C GLY A 188 9.95 -15.37 2.48
N LEU A 189 8.73 -15.41 1.93
CA LEU A 189 7.87 -14.24 1.82
C LEU A 189 6.77 -14.26 2.89
N LEU A 190 6.75 -13.23 3.73
CA LEU A 190 5.59 -12.89 4.55
C LEU A 190 4.73 -11.89 3.78
N LEU A 191 3.58 -12.31 3.26
CA LEU A 191 2.68 -11.46 2.49
C LEU A 191 1.29 -11.45 3.12
N ASN A 192 0.74 -10.26 3.33
CA ASN A 192 -0.65 -10.08 3.71
C ASN A 192 -1.29 -8.95 2.91
N ARG A 193 -2.61 -9.06 2.73
CA ARG A 193 -3.47 -8.03 2.15
C ARG A 193 -4.38 -7.48 3.23
N PHE A 194 -4.42 -6.16 3.34
CA PHE A 194 -5.19 -5.43 4.35
C PHE A 194 -6.27 -4.61 3.67
N ASP A 195 -7.48 -4.60 4.25
CA ASP A 195 -8.55 -3.73 3.80
C ASP A 195 -8.34 -2.32 4.34
N ASN A 196 -8.46 -1.34 3.45
CA ASN A 196 -8.29 0.07 3.75
C ASN A 196 -9.58 0.88 3.51
N ARG A 197 -10.68 0.20 3.18
CA ARG A 197 -12.04 0.77 3.19
C ARG A 197 -12.89 0.01 4.20
N THR A 198 -13.77 0.74 4.88
CA THR A 198 -14.83 0.10 5.65
C THR A 198 -15.72 -0.65 4.68
N ILE A 199 -16.09 -1.88 5.02
CA ILE A 199 -17.21 -2.52 4.35
C ILE A 199 -18.43 -1.77 4.85
N ASP A 200 -19.01 -0.92 4.01
CA ASP A 200 -20.33 -0.37 4.31
C ASP A 200 -21.28 -1.56 4.40
N ILE A 201 -21.74 -1.86 5.61
CA ILE A 201 -22.78 -2.87 5.86
C ILE A 201 -24.13 -2.38 5.28
N GLU A 202 -24.19 -1.14 4.77
CA GLU A 202 -25.35 -0.56 4.11
C GLU A 202 -25.18 -0.49 2.59
N SER A 203 -25.26 -1.63 1.93
CA SER A 203 -25.73 -1.71 0.54
C SER A 203 -26.97 -2.59 0.51
N PRO A 204 -28.19 -2.04 0.61
CA PRO A 204 -29.43 -2.81 0.63
C PRO A 204 -29.83 -3.39 -0.74
N GLN A 205 -28.86 -3.76 -1.59
CA GLN A 205 -29.14 -4.36 -2.92
C GLN A 205 -28.77 -5.84 -3.03
N SER A 206 -28.30 -6.48 -1.96
CA SER A 206 -28.08 -7.95 -1.93
C SER A 206 -28.92 -8.68 -0.89
N MET A 207 -30.04 -8.11 -0.45
CA MET A 207 -31.10 -8.93 0.13
C MET A 207 -31.76 -9.73 -0.99
N PHE A 208 -31.28 -10.96 -1.15
CA PHE A 208 -31.97 -12.13 -1.68
C PHE A 208 -33.43 -11.86 -2.11
N ASN A 209 -33.65 -11.71 -3.42
CA ASN A 209 -34.93 -12.09 -4.01
C ASN A 209 -35.02 -13.62 -3.97
N PHE A 210 -35.46 -14.16 -2.83
CA PHE A 210 -36.09 -15.47 -2.84
C PHE A 210 -37.49 -15.29 -3.41
N ASP A 211 -37.61 -15.58 -4.70
CA ASP A 211 -38.89 -15.84 -5.35
C ASP A 211 -39.50 -17.09 -4.71
N ASN A 212 -40.42 -16.87 -3.76
CA ASN A 212 -41.23 -17.91 -3.13
C ASN A 212 -42.56 -18.09 -3.88
N SER A 213 -42.57 -17.94 -5.21
CA SER A 213 -43.67 -18.43 -6.02
C SER A 213 -43.28 -19.77 -6.65
N ILE A 214 -43.66 -20.87 -5.99
CA ILE A 214 -44.07 -22.17 -6.57
C ILE A 214 -44.20 -23.18 -5.41
N LYS A 215 -45.42 -23.28 -4.88
CA LYS A 215 -46.25 -24.50 -4.69
C LYS A 215 -47.16 -24.32 -3.48
N ASP A 216 -48.44 -24.11 -3.77
CA ASP A 216 -49.55 -24.83 -3.15
C ASP A 216 -50.84 -24.55 -3.96
N ASN A 217 -51.13 -25.50 -4.85
CA ASN A 217 -52.44 -26.04 -5.27
C ASN A 217 -52.34 -26.67 -6.66
#